data_AF-A0A947Y6P8-F1
#
_entry.id   AF-A0A947Y6P8-F1
#
_cell.length_a   1.000
_cell.length_b   1.000
_cell.length_c   1.000
_cell.angle_alpha   90.00
_cell.angle_beta   90.00
_cell.angle_gamma   90.00
#
_symmetry.space_group_name_H-M   'P 1'
#
loop_
_entity.id
_entity.type
_entity.pdbx_description
1 polymer ?
#
loop_
_entity_poly.entity_id
_entity_poly.type
_entity_poly.pdbx_seq_one_letter_code
_entity_poly.pdbx_strand_id
1 'polypeptide(L)'
;MENLTFFNTKDWENNPNKDKPIKVDAYEFTSMYKLGYIAFMYNDETNKWLIKSFHLSSSGNMTIYLAMEKAGLINKLEEEHE
;
A
#
# COMPACT_ATOMS: atom_id res chain seq x y z
N MET A 1 -5.81 7.99 2.44
CA MET A 1 -4.52 7.68 1.79
C MET A 1 -3.91 9.00 1.38
N GLU A 2 -2.70 9.26 1.83
CA GLU A 2 -1.97 10.50 1.56
C GLU A 2 -0.64 10.17 0.88
N ASN A 3 -0.05 11.13 0.18
CA ASN A 3 1.31 11.02 -0.40
C ASN A 3 1.54 9.76 -1.25
N LEU A 4 0.59 9.44 -2.13
CA LEU A 4 0.70 8.30 -3.03
C LEU A 4 1.93 8.43 -3.92
N THR A 5 2.86 7.48 -3.81
CA THR A 5 4.13 7.46 -4.54
C THR A 5 4.19 6.19 -5.37
N PHE A 6 4.46 6.33 -6.66
CA PHE A 6 4.69 5.17 -7.54
C PHE A 6 5.92 4.40 -7.06
N PHE A 7 5.75 3.09 -6.86
CA PHE A 7 6.82 2.21 -6.43
C PHE A 7 7.44 1.46 -7.62
N ASN A 8 6.62 0.69 -8.35
CA ASN A 8 7.03 0.02 -9.58
C ASN A 8 5.84 -0.52 -10.38
N THR A 9 6.15 -0.98 -11.60
CA THR A 9 5.30 -1.86 -12.40
C THR A 9 6.02 -3.18 -12.59
N LYS A 10 5.33 -4.31 -12.36
CA LYS A 10 5.89 -5.66 -12.55
C LYS A 10 4.90 -6.58 -13.24
N ASP A 11 5.40 -7.61 -13.90
CA ASP A 11 4.56 -8.72 -14.35
C ASP A 11 4.03 -9.49 -13.14
N TRP A 12 2.79 -9.97 -13.23
CA TRP A 12 2.27 -10.90 -12.24
C TRP A 12 2.95 -12.27 -12.41
N GLU A 13 3.98 -12.49 -11.60
CA GLU A 13 4.77 -13.73 -11.61
C GLU A 13 3.92 -14.99 -11.42
N ASN A 14 2.95 -14.95 -10.51
CA ASN A 14 2.02 -16.05 -10.21
C ASN A 14 0.74 -16.04 -11.07
N ASN A 15 0.76 -15.39 -12.25
CA ASN A 15 -0.37 -15.45 -13.16
C ASN A 15 -0.63 -16.91 -13.61
N PRO A 16 -1.83 -17.46 -13.40
CA PRO A 16 -2.17 -18.82 -13.83
C PRO A 16 -2.15 -18.99 -15.36
N ASN A 17 -2.38 -17.91 -16.11
CA ASN A 17 -2.31 -17.91 -17.57
C ASN A 17 -1.04 -17.18 -18.06
N LYS A 18 -0.01 -17.95 -18.42
CA LYS A 18 1.29 -17.39 -18.85
C LYS A 18 1.24 -16.73 -20.24
N ASP A 19 0.27 -17.06 -21.07
CA ASP A 19 0.13 -16.54 -22.44
C ASP A 19 -0.43 -15.11 -22.46
N LYS A 20 -1.05 -14.68 -21.36
CA LYS A 20 -1.60 -13.34 -21.19
C LYS A 20 -0.90 -12.64 -20.03
N PRO A 21 0.29 -12.03 -20.23
CA PRO A 21 1.00 -11.34 -19.16
C PRO A 21 0.16 -10.19 -18.61
N ILE A 22 0.06 -10.11 -17.28
CA ILE A 22 -0.70 -9.07 -16.57
C ILE A 22 0.30 -8.17 -15.86
N LYS A 23 0.26 -6.87 -16.14
CA LYS A 23 1.04 -5.86 -15.42
C LYS A 23 0.33 -5.48 -14.12
N VAL A 24 1.14 -5.25 -13.09
CA VAL A 24 0.72 -4.84 -11.75
C VAL A 24 1.44 -3.55 -11.43
N ASP A 25 0.67 -2.51 -11.13
CA ASP A 25 1.20 -1.25 -10.65
C ASP A 25 1.13 -1.19 -9.13
N ALA A 26 2.23 -0.81 -8.52
CA ALA A 26 2.39 -0.73 -7.09
C ALA A 26 2.69 0.70 -6.65
N TYR A 27 2.15 1.07 -5.51
CA TYR A 27 2.30 2.37 -4.89
C TYR A 27 2.54 2.22 -3.40
N GLU A 28 3.34 3.14 -2.85
CA GLU A 28 3.38 3.37 -1.42
C GLU A 28 2.51 4.59 -1.07
N PHE A 29 1.92 4.58 0.11
CA PHE A 29 1.11 5.70 0.61
C PHE A 29 1.31 5.85 2.10
N THR A 30 1.07 7.04 2.64
CA THR A 30 1.02 7.26 4.08
C THR A 30 -0.42 7.32 4.58
N SER A 31 -0.67 6.75 5.75
CA SER A 31 -1.95 6.89 6.47
C SER A 31 -1.67 6.83 7.96
N MET A 32 -2.02 7.87 8.71
CA MET A 32 -1.77 7.93 10.16
C MET A 32 -0.33 7.52 10.51
N TYR A 33 0.65 8.13 9.84
CA TYR A 33 2.10 7.87 10.01
C TYR A 33 2.57 6.46 9.64
N LYS A 34 1.69 5.58 9.16
CA LYS A 34 2.05 4.26 8.65
C LYS A 34 2.31 4.35 7.15
N LEU A 35 3.44 3.79 6.74
CA LEU A 35 3.74 3.59 5.32
C LEU A 35 3.02 2.31 4.87
N GLY A 36 2.03 2.47 4.01
CA GLY A 36 1.28 1.39 3.40
C GLY A 36 1.76 1.12 1.98
N TYR A 37 1.46 -0.08 1.51
CA TYR A 37 1.71 -0.56 0.16
C TYR A 37 0.39 -1.02 -0.44
N ILE A 38 0.12 -0.62 -1.68
CA ILE A 38 -1.03 -1.08 -2.44
C ILE A 38 -0.62 -1.42 -3.87
N ALA A 39 -1.15 -2.51 -4.40
CA ALA A 39 -0.91 -2.91 -5.77
C ALA A 39 -2.21 -3.28 -6.48
N PHE A 40 -2.36 -2.80 -7.71
CA PHE A 40 -3.54 -3.00 -8.53
C PHE A 40 -3.17 -3.69 -9.84
N MET A 41 -4.13 -4.43 -10.39
CA MET A 41 -4.06 -4.96 -11.74
C MET A 41 -5.42 -4.80 -12.41
N TYR A 42 -5.42 -4.60 -13.72
CA TYR A 42 -6.65 -4.59 -14.50
C TYR A 42 -6.98 -6.01 -14.97
N ASN A 43 -8.24 -6.39 -14.86
CA ASN A 43 -8.78 -7.63 -15.39
C ASN A 43 -9.60 -7.33 -16.66
N ASP A 44 -9.05 -7.72 -17.81
CA ASP A 44 -9.66 -7.48 -19.13
C ASP A 44 -10.97 -8.26 -19.34
N GLU A 45 -11.18 -9.38 -18.66
CA GLU A 45 -12.39 -10.21 -18.84
C GLU A 45 -13.60 -9.60 -18.16
N THR A 46 -13.40 -9.03 -16.98
CA THR A 46 -14.46 -8.41 -16.17
C THR A 46 -14.53 -6.90 -16.31
N ASN A 47 -13.56 -6.29 -16.99
CA ASN A 47 -13.34 -4.85 -17.08
C ASN A 47 -13.28 -4.15 -15.72
N LYS A 48 -12.53 -4.74 -14.78
CA LYS A 48 -12.42 -4.24 -13.40
C LYS A 48 -10.97 -4.10 -12.96
N TRP A 49 -10.73 -3.07 -12.15
CA TRP A 49 -9.51 -2.96 -11.36
C TRP A 49 -9.61 -3.85 -10.12
N LEU A 50 -8.60 -4.67 -9.89
CA LEU A 50 -8.50 -5.57 -8.76
C LEU A 50 -7.34 -5.14 -7.87
N ILE A 51 -7.59 -5.10 -6.55
CA ILE A 51 -6.52 -4.97 -5.56
C ILE A 51 -5.83 -6.33 -5.48
N LYS A 52 -4.58 -6.37 -5.93
CA LYS A 52 -3.74 -7.57 -5.87
C LYS A 52 -3.09 -7.73 -4.50
N SER A 53 -2.66 -6.61 -3.89
CA SER A 53 -1.99 -6.61 -2.60
C SER A 53 -2.31 -5.34 -1.84
N PHE A 54 -2.50 -5.47 -0.53
CA PHE A 54 -2.69 -4.35 0.38
C PHE A 54 -2.16 -4.71 1.77
N HIS A 55 -1.07 -4.07 2.18
CA HIS A 55 -0.42 -4.33 3.46
C HIS A 55 0.44 -3.14 3.90
N LEU A 56 0.96 -3.18 5.13
CA LEU A 56 1.98 -2.22 5.56
C LEU A 56 3.26 -2.42 4.75
N SER A 57 3.87 -1.33 4.30
CA SER A 57 5.15 -1.40 3.61
C SER A 57 6.25 -1.73 4.61
N SER A 58 7.14 -2.65 4.23
CA SER A 58 8.29 -3.07 5.05
C SER A 58 9.33 -1.96 5.24
N SER A 59 9.26 -0.91 4.41
CA SER A 59 10.11 0.29 4.44
C SER A 59 9.69 1.31 5.51
N GLY A 60 8.58 1.07 6.23
CA GLY A 60 8.15 1.92 7.34
C GLY A 60 9.20 1.94 8.45
N ASN A 61 9.64 3.14 8.87
CA ASN A 61 10.57 3.28 9.98
C ASN A 61 9.88 2.92 11.31
N MET A 62 9.89 1.63 11.63
CA MET A 62 9.30 1.05 12.84
C MET A 62 9.79 1.77 14.10
N THR A 63 11.01 2.29 14.10
CA THR A 63 11.58 3.05 15.23
C THR A 63 10.84 4.36 15.48
N ILE A 64 10.45 5.09 14.44
CA ILE A 64 9.67 6.33 14.59
C ILE A 64 8.26 6.01 15.10
N TYR A 65 7.62 4.97 14.55
CA TYR A 65 6.31 4.51 15.02
C TYR A 65 6.35 4.17 16.53
N LEU A 66 7.31 3.34 16.95
CA LEU A 66 7.47 2.94 18.35
C LEU A 66 7.78 4.13 19.27
N ALA A 67 8.54 5.11 18.79
CA ALA A 67 8.83 6.33 19.54
C ALA A 67 7.58 7.19 19.74
N MET A 68 6.75 7.35 18.71
CA MET A 68 5.48 8.09 18.78
C MET A 68 4.44 7.38 19.67
N GLU A 69 4.36 6.06 19.58
CA GLU A 69 3.51 5.23 20.44
C GLU A 69 3.92 5.38 21.91
N LYS A 70 5.21 5.21 22.21
CA LYS A 70 5.76 5.36 23.56
C LYS A 70 5.57 6.78 24.13
N ALA A 71 5.60 7.78 23.28
CA ALA A 71 5.35 9.17 23.68
C ALA A 71 3.86 9.47 23.94
N GLY A 72 2.95 8.51 23.71
CA GLY A 72 1.50 8.71 23.87
C GLY A 72 0.92 9.70 22.88
N LEU A 73 1.61 9.95 21.76
CA LEU A 73 1.24 10.96 20.78
C LEU A 73 0.24 10.43 19.74
N ILE A 74 0.13 9.12 19.58
CA ILE A 74 -0.79 8.49 18.62
C ILE A 74 -2.24 8.81 19.00
N ASN A 75 -2.62 8.65 20.28
CA ASN A 75 -4.01 8.85 20.72
C ASN A 75 -4.45 10.33 20.71
N LYS A 76 -3.53 11.28 20.93
CA LYS A 76 -3.85 12.73 20.93
C LYS A 76 -4.19 13.26 19.54
N LEU A 77 -3.66 12.64 18.50
CA LEU A 77 -3.89 13.06 17.11
C LEU A 77 -5.18 12.46 16.54
N GLU A 78 -5.63 11.31 17.05
CA GLU A 78 -6.93 10.73 16.69
C GLU A 78 -8.10 11.61 17.16
N GLU A 79 -7.95 12.30 18.30
CA GLU A 79 -8.94 13.24 18.84
C GLU A 79 -8.98 14.59 18.09
N GLU A 80 -7.90 14.99 17.40
CA GLU A 80 -7.83 16.27 16.65
C GLU A 80 -8.38 16.17 15.21
N HIS A 81 -8.69 14.96 14.74
CA HIS A 81 -9.14 14.68 13.37
C HIS A 81 -10.60 14.18 13.26
N GLU A 82 -11.38 14.23 14.34
CA GLU A 82 -12.87 14.20 14.34
C GLU A 82 -13.46 15.63 14.29
#